data_AF-A0A7J3XBS2-F1
#
_entry.id   AF-A0A7J3XBS2-F1
#
_cell.length_a   1.000
_cell.length_b   1.000
_cell.length_c   1.000
_cell.angle_alpha   90.00
_cell.angle_beta   90.00
_cell.angle_gamma   90.00
#
_symmetry.space_group_name_H-M   'P 1'
#
loop_
_entity.id
_entity.type
_entity.pdbx_description
1 polymer ?
#
loop_
_entity_poly.entity_id
_entity_poly.type
_entity_poly.pdbx_seq_one_letter_code
_entity_poly.pdbx_strand_id
1 'polypeptide(L)' 'MSVRRPIVAGQFYEREPGRLRKQIEQCFTHPLGPGRLPSEEPSLERVSLGFIVPHAGYMYSG' A
#
# COMPACT_ATOMS: atom_id res chain seq x y z
N MET A 1 -8.16 -19.49 -19.23
CA MET A 1 -7.29 -18.44 -18.65
C MET A 1 -6.82 -18.90 -17.29
N SER A 2 -5.51 -18.94 -17.03
CA SER A 2 -4.97 -19.28 -15.70
C SER A 2 -4.79 -18.02 -14.86
N VAL A 3 -5.25 -18.05 -13.61
CA VAL A 3 -5.03 -16.95 -12.65
C VAL A 3 -3.60 -17.04 -12.09
N ARG A 4 -2.81 -15.96 -12.21
CA ARG A 4 -1.49 -15.86 -11.57
C ARG A 4 -1.65 -15.68 -10.06
N ARG A 5 -1.03 -16.56 -9.28
CA ARG A 5 -1.06 -16.48 -7.82
C ARG A 5 -0.01 -15.47 -7.28
N PRO A 6 -0.33 -14.73 -6.20
CA PRO A 6 0.62 -13.82 -5.56
C PRO A 6 1.63 -14.60 -4.71
N ILE A 7 2.81 -14.89 -5.27
CA ILE A 7 3.75 -15.84 -4.66
C ILE A 7 4.49 -15.31 -3.42
N VAL A 8 4.60 -13.98 -3.27
CA VAL A 8 5.24 -13.32 -2.12
C VAL A 8 4.25 -12.87 -1.03
N ALA A 9 2.97 -13.20 -1.18
CA ALA A 9 1.95 -12.91 -0.17
C ALA A 9 2.21 -13.74 1.10
N GLY A 10 2.31 -13.07 2.24
CA GLY A 10 2.75 -13.61 3.52
C GLY A 10 4.27 -13.50 3.76
N GLN A 11 5.03 -12.92 2.82
CA GLN A 11 6.45 -12.61 2.99
C GLN A 11 6.70 -11.10 2.89
N PHE A 12 6.28 -10.48 1.78
CA PHE A 12 6.52 -9.05 1.53
C PHE A 12 5.38 -8.18 2.06
N TYR A 13 4.15 -8.72 2.03
CA TYR A 13 2.94 -8.08 2.51
C TYR A 13 1.98 -9.15 3.04
N GLU A 14 0.98 -8.75 3.81
CA GLU A 14 0.03 -9.66 4.44
C GLU A 14 -0.78 -10.47 3.41
N ARG A 15 -0.92 -11.78 3.68
CA ARG A 15 -1.63 -12.68 2.76
C ARG A 15 -3.14 -12.56 2.88
N GLU A 16 -3.63 -12.31 4.10
CA GLU A 16 -5.05 -12.25 4.36
C GLU A 16 -5.59 -10.86 3.98
N PRO A 17 -6.62 -10.76 3.13
CA PRO A 17 -7.08 -9.46 2.60
C PRO A 17 -7.47 -8.42 3.65
N GLY A 18 -8.09 -8.81 4.76
CA GLY A 18 -8.47 -7.91 5.85
C GLY A 18 -7.24 -7.35 6.57
N ARG A 19 -6.27 -8.20 6.90
CA ARG A 19 -4.99 -7.81 7.50
C ARG A 19 -4.13 -6.99 6.53
N LEU A 20 -4.18 -7.27 5.24
CA LEU A 20 -3.49 -6.46 4.22
C LEU A 20 -4.02 -5.03 4.17
N ARG A 21 -5.34 -4.83 4.22
CA ARG A 21 -5.92 -3.48 4.28
C ARG A 21 -5.46 -2.72 5.52
N LYS A 22 -5.51 -3.37 6.69
CA LYS A 22 -4.99 -2.79 7.94
C LYS A 22 -3.50 -2.47 7.87
N GLN A 23 -2.70 -3.35 7.25
CA GLN A 23 -1.27 -3.12 7.06
C GLN A 23 -1.03 -1.88 6.18
N ILE A 24 -1.80 -1.70 5.11
CA ILE A 24 -1.72 -0.52 4.25
C ILE A 24 -2.10 0.74 5.03
N GLU A 25 -3.21 0.74 5.77
CA GLU A 25 -3.62 1.86 6.64
C GLU A 25 -2.54 2.21 7.67
N GLN A 26 -1.87 1.19 8.23
CA GLN A 26 -0.73 1.38 9.13
C GLN A 26 0.45 2.05 8.42
N CYS A 27 0.74 1.74 7.16
CA CYS A 27 1.80 2.43 6.42
C CYS A 27 1.55 3.95 6.31
N PHE A 28 0.27 4.36 6.24
CA PHE A 28 -0.11 5.77 6.26
C PHE A 28 -0.06 6.39 7.67
N THR A 29 -0.51 5.66 8.68
CA THR A 29 -0.73 6.18 10.05
C THR A 29 0.45 5.96 11.00
N HIS A 30 1.43 5.14 10.63
CA HIS A 30 2.64 4.91 11.42
C HIS A 30 3.42 6.22 11.61
N PRO A 31 4.13 6.43 12.74
CA PRO A 31 4.91 7.64 12.98
C PRO A 31 5.98 7.96 11.94
N LEU A 32 6.45 6.95 11.19
CA LEU A 32 7.40 7.11 10.07
C LEU A 32 6.71 7.36 8.72
N GLY A 33 5.38 7.20 8.65
CA GLY A 33 4.57 7.49 7.47
C GLY A 33 3.96 8.90 7.53
N PRO A 34 3.00 9.21 6.65
CA PRO A 34 2.27 10.49 6.62
C PRO A 34 1.49 10.85 7.90
N GLY A 35 1.27 9.91 8.82
CA GLY A 35 0.53 10.09 10.08
C GLY A 35 -0.99 10.16 9.95
N ARG A 36 -1.54 10.07 8.73
CA ARG A 36 -2.99 10.13 8.46
C ARG A 36 -3.34 9.46 7.15
N LEU A 37 -4.60 9.03 7.03
CA LEU A 37 -5.13 8.55 5.76
C LEU A 37 -5.31 9.70 4.75
N PRO A 38 -5.16 9.44 3.45
CA PRO A 38 -5.50 10.42 2.42
C PRO A 38 -6.99 10.79 2.50
N SER A 39 -7.33 12.03 2.14
CA SER A 39 -8.73 12.50 2.10
C SER A 39 -9.52 11.75 1.04
N GLU A 40 -10.78 11.45 1.33
CA GLU A 40 -11.70 10.83 0.36
C GLU A 40 -12.08 11.76 -0.79
N GLU A 41 -11.93 13.08 -0.60
CA GLU A 41 -12.04 14.10 -1.64
C GLU A 41 -10.93 13.87 -2.67
N PRO A 42 -11.24 13.35 -3.87
CA PRO A 42 -10.27 13.31 -4.93
C PRO A 42 -10.06 14.78 -5.31
N SER A 43 -8.84 15.29 -5.19
CA SER A 43 -8.49 16.45 -6.02
C SER A 43 -8.72 16.01 -7.46
N LEU A 44 -9.77 16.55 -8.10
CA LEU A 44 -10.18 16.19 -9.47
C LEU A 44 -9.04 16.39 -10.48
N GLU A 45 -8.02 17.17 -10.11
CA GLU A 45 -6.75 17.24 -10.82
C GLU A 45 -5.88 16.02 -10.52
N ARG A 46 -5.63 15.23 -11.57
CA ARG A 46 -4.45 14.36 -11.60
C ARG A 46 -3.20 15.25 -11.62
N VAL A 47 -2.72 15.61 -10.43
CA VAL A 47 -1.55 16.49 -10.26
C VAL A 47 -0.26 15.84 -10.79
N SER A 48 -0.22 14.50 -10.92
CA SER A 48 0.99 13.77 -11.32
C SER A 48 0.86 13.00 -12.65
N LEU A 49 1.93 13.06 -13.45
CA LEU A 49 2.14 12.24 -14.65
C LEU A 49 2.57 10.79 -14.31
N GLY A 50 3.05 10.53 -13.09
CA GLY A 50 3.50 9.21 -12.65
C GLY A 50 4.10 9.21 -11.24
N PHE A 51 4.37 8.00 -10.72
CA PHE A 51 4.97 7.82 -9.39
C PHE A 51 6.20 6.94 -9.48
N ILE A 52 7.20 7.23 -8.65
CA ILE A 52 8.33 6.34 -8.38
C ILE A 52 8.09 5.78 -6.98
N VAL A 53 7.99 4.45 -6.88
CA VAL A 53 7.71 3.77 -5.61
C VAL A 53 8.71 2.62 -5.38
N PRO A 54 9.10 2.36 -4.13
CA PRO A 54 9.92 1.21 -3.76
C PRO A 54 9.15 -0.11 -3.92
N HIS A 55 9.88 -1.23 -3.97
CA HIS A 55 9.32 -2.58 -4.11
C HIS A 55 9.69 -3.54 -2.98
N ALA A 56 10.22 -3.02 -1.86
CA ALA A 56 10.55 -3.87 -0.72
C ALA A 56 9.27 -4.33 0.00
N GLY A 57 9.41 -5.17 1.03
CA GLY A 57 8.26 -5.51 1.86
C GLY A 57 7.66 -4.27 2.53
N TYR A 58 6.34 -4.26 2.76
CA TYR A 58 5.62 -3.11 3.31
C TYR A 58 6.14 -2.67 4.67
N MET A 59 6.72 -3.59 5.45
CA MET A 59 7.41 -3.28 6.71
C MET A 59 8.53 -2.24 6.55
N TYR A 60 9.20 -2.22 5.40
CA TYR A 60 10.35 -1.36 5.14
C TYR A 60 10.01 -0.16 4.26
N SER A 61 9.08 -0.34 3.31
CA SER A 61 8.87 0.63 2.25
C SER A 61 7.48 1.23 2.16
N GLY A 62 6.53 0.74 2.97
CA GLY A 62 5.13 1.18 2.91
C GLY A 62 4.38 0.64 1.71
#